data_AF-A0A4Y2AK93-F1
#
_entry.id   AF-A0A4Y2AK93-F1
#
_cell.length_a   1.000
_cell.length_b   1.000
_cell.length_c   1.000
_cell.angle_alpha   90.00
_cell.angle_beta   90.00
_cell.angle_gamma   90.00
#
_symmetry.space_group_name_H-M   'P 1'
#
loop_
_entity.id
_entity.type
_entity.pdbx_description
1 polymer ?
#
loop_
_entity_poly.entity_id
_entity_poly.type
_entity_poly.pdbx_seq_one_letter_code
_entity_poly.pdbx_strand_id
1 'polypeptide(L)'
;MGPKLMVVLGSLCAFSMEKFNIKLYVKNWNPRTLSSRPNLRLWVRQWIGLLKIKRKSTFNTDSRSFIETLKSYGSRFKFVISIKNTFCLVEGLVGLAWVKAHVGIPGNELADHFAKLANVEGEGMDIPYPYSFLKFTLKKKLLEDWQIYYGAYETASGNRIRGFVPRVGTKTLIKSKYLIHFLTGHGLFPCYLSRLKILSSPLCECGSFGDLDHYLFDCLMTRDHHLKKP
;
A
#
# COMPACT_ATOMS: atom_id res chain seq x y z
N MET A 1 24.86 38.16 -10.24
CA MET A 1 23.68 37.31 -10.03
C MET A 1 23.56 36.33 -11.21
N GLY A 2 23.93 35.07 -11.01
CA GLY A 2 23.89 34.04 -12.07
C GLY A 2 22.50 33.41 -12.24
N PRO A 3 22.20 32.78 -13.38
CA PRO A 3 20.89 32.17 -13.64
C PRO A 3 20.65 31.00 -12.68
N LYS A 4 19.51 31.02 -11.98
CA LYS A 4 19.02 29.92 -11.12
C LYS A 4 18.33 28.88 -12.02
N LEU A 5 18.97 27.74 -12.25
CA LEU A 5 18.34 26.57 -12.88
C LEU A 5 17.39 25.91 -11.87
N MET A 6 16.23 25.45 -12.29
CA MET A 6 15.25 24.83 -11.38
C MET A 6 14.68 23.57 -12.01
N VAL A 7 14.72 22.47 -11.26
CA VAL A 7 14.31 21.12 -11.70
C VAL A 7 13.63 20.43 -10.54
N VAL A 8 12.35 20.11 -10.71
CA VAL A 8 11.53 19.39 -9.73
C VAL A 8 11.57 17.88 -10.01
N LEU A 9 11.96 17.11 -9.00
CA LEU A 9 11.99 15.64 -9.03
C LEU A 9 10.97 15.11 -8.00
N GLY A 10 9.69 15.17 -8.38
CA GLY A 10 8.58 14.45 -7.77
C GLY A 10 8.11 13.28 -8.64
N SER A 11 7.16 12.48 -8.14
CA SER A 11 6.58 11.30 -8.82
C SER A 11 5.99 11.58 -10.22
N LEU A 12 5.75 12.85 -10.55
CA LEU A 12 5.49 13.35 -11.90
C LEU A 12 6.58 14.39 -12.20
N CYS A 13 7.40 14.17 -13.22
CA CYS A 13 8.48 15.09 -13.58
C CYS A 13 7.99 16.06 -14.66
N ALA A 14 8.01 17.36 -14.36
CA ALA A 14 7.89 18.43 -15.33
C ALA A 14 9.02 19.46 -15.14
N PHE A 15 9.58 19.95 -16.25
CA PHE A 15 10.64 20.97 -16.28
C PHE A 15 10.06 22.32 -16.74
N SER A 16 10.48 23.41 -16.12
CA SER A 16 10.29 24.77 -16.65
C SER A 16 11.61 25.56 -16.59
N MET A 17 12.03 26.08 -17.74
CA MET A 17 13.18 26.98 -17.90
C MET A 17 12.76 28.14 -18.81
N GLU A 18 12.60 29.33 -18.23
CA GLU A 18 12.12 30.54 -18.95
C GLU A 18 13.05 31.04 -20.07
N LYS A 19 14.30 30.54 -20.16
CA LYS A 19 15.28 31.07 -21.12
C LYS A 19 15.65 30.18 -22.32
N PHE A 20 15.21 28.91 -22.37
CA PHE A 20 15.73 27.96 -23.36
C PHE A 20 14.69 27.09 -24.09
N ASN A 21 13.40 27.40 -23.98
CA ASN A 21 12.33 26.85 -24.84
C ASN A 21 12.43 25.33 -25.12
N ILE A 22 12.64 24.52 -24.08
CA ILE A 22 12.63 23.06 -24.17
C ILE A 22 11.50 22.54 -23.27
N LYS A 23 10.51 21.88 -23.88
CA LYS A 23 9.42 21.15 -23.19
C LYS A 23 9.72 19.65 -23.20
N LEU A 24 9.80 19.02 -22.04
CA LEU A 24 9.79 17.56 -21.90
C LEU A 24 8.99 17.16 -20.65
N TYR A 25 8.09 16.20 -20.83
CA TYR A 25 7.18 15.66 -19.82
C TYR A 25 7.54 14.20 -19.52
N VAL A 26 7.62 13.79 -18.24
CA VAL A 26 7.81 12.38 -17.86
C VAL A 26 6.93 11.99 -16.67
N LYS A 27 6.17 10.89 -16.84
CA LYS A 27 5.24 10.29 -15.86
C LYS A 27 5.91 9.13 -15.09
N ASN A 28 5.64 9.05 -13.77
CA ASN A 28 5.85 7.93 -12.82
C ASN A 28 6.94 6.89 -13.17
N TRP A 29 8.07 6.93 -12.47
CA TRP A 29 9.27 6.15 -12.79
C TRP A 29 9.40 4.83 -11.99
N ASN A 30 9.65 3.69 -12.67
CA ASN A 30 9.99 2.39 -12.06
C ASN A 30 11.30 1.80 -12.65
N PRO A 31 12.30 1.43 -11.82
CA PRO A 31 13.63 0.96 -12.22
C PRO A 31 13.77 -0.40 -12.90
N ARG A 32 12.69 -1.18 -13.10
CA ARG A 32 12.83 -2.60 -13.49
C ARG A 32 12.73 -2.89 -14.98
N THR A 33 12.33 -1.95 -15.82
CA THR A 33 12.09 -2.21 -17.26
C THR A 33 12.87 -1.22 -18.12
N LEU A 34 14.13 -1.53 -18.41
CA LEU A 34 15.03 -0.57 -19.07
C LEU A 34 16.12 -1.21 -19.93
N SER A 35 15.75 -2.11 -20.86
CA SER A 35 16.64 -2.52 -21.96
C SER A 35 16.24 -1.99 -23.34
N SER A 36 15.04 -1.43 -23.52
CA SER A 36 14.62 -0.96 -24.83
C SER A 36 13.60 0.17 -24.71
N ARG A 37 14.01 1.43 -25.02
CA ARG A 37 13.20 2.44 -25.73
C ARG A 37 13.89 3.83 -25.83
N PRO A 38 13.56 4.64 -26.86
CA PRO A 38 14.32 5.84 -27.27
C PRO A 38 14.28 7.03 -26.29
N ASN A 39 13.23 7.14 -25.48
CA ASN A 39 12.98 8.35 -24.67
C ASN A 39 13.91 8.48 -23.46
N LEU A 40 14.46 7.37 -22.93
CA LEU A 40 15.47 7.45 -21.88
C LEU A 40 16.81 7.96 -22.41
N ARG A 41 17.16 7.60 -23.65
CA ARG A 41 18.34 8.15 -24.34
C ARG A 41 18.17 9.65 -24.56
N LEU A 42 16.97 10.12 -24.88
CA LEU A 42 16.67 11.55 -25.00
C LEU A 42 16.73 12.28 -23.65
N TRP A 43 16.16 11.71 -22.58
CA TRP A 43 16.19 12.29 -21.24
C TRP A 43 17.63 12.39 -20.70
N VAL A 44 18.40 11.30 -20.81
CA VAL A 44 19.83 11.28 -20.45
C VAL A 44 20.63 12.22 -21.35
N ARG A 45 20.33 12.34 -22.65
CA ARG A 45 20.97 13.31 -23.54
C ARG A 45 20.66 14.76 -23.19
N GLN A 46 19.43 15.08 -22.80
CA GLN A 46 19.04 16.43 -22.35
C GLN A 46 19.68 16.76 -21.00
N TRP A 47 19.69 15.80 -20.07
CA TRP A 47 20.41 15.88 -18.79
C TRP A 47 21.91 16.09 -19.02
N ILE A 48 22.58 15.24 -19.82
CA ILE A 48 23.99 15.40 -20.22
C ILE A 48 24.22 16.74 -20.94
N GLY A 49 23.24 17.22 -21.73
CA GLY A 49 23.25 18.55 -22.34
C GLY A 49 23.25 19.67 -21.30
N LEU A 50 22.50 19.53 -20.21
CA LEU A 50 22.54 20.43 -19.04
C LEU A 50 23.86 20.27 -18.25
N LEU A 51 24.51 19.10 -18.29
CA LEU A 51 25.83 18.89 -17.65
C LEU A 51 26.99 19.45 -18.46
N LYS A 52 26.79 19.80 -19.73
CA LYS A 52 27.73 20.64 -20.49
C LYS A 52 27.75 22.09 -20.02
N ILE A 53 26.87 22.48 -19.09
CA ILE A 53 26.91 23.78 -18.43
C ILE A 53 28.10 23.78 -17.46
N LYS A 54 29.21 24.44 -17.85
CA LYS A 54 30.38 24.70 -16.98
C LYS A 54 30.09 25.66 -15.79
N ARG A 55 28.83 25.76 -15.35
CA ARG A 55 28.41 26.68 -14.28
C ARG A 55 27.80 25.90 -13.13
N LYS A 56 28.21 26.27 -11.92
CA LYS A 56 27.61 25.77 -10.69
C LYS A 56 26.12 26.09 -10.66
N SER A 57 25.28 25.05 -10.58
CA SER A 57 23.83 25.13 -10.64
C SER A 57 23.23 24.41 -9.43
N THR A 58 22.07 24.85 -8.92
CA THR A 58 21.38 24.19 -7.80
C THR A 58 19.98 23.85 -8.22
N PHE A 59 19.60 22.57 -8.13
CA PHE A 59 18.25 22.11 -8.40
C PHE A 59 17.42 22.10 -7.11
N ASN A 60 16.18 22.59 -7.21
CA ASN A 60 15.25 22.68 -6.09
C ASN A 60 14.13 21.67 -6.27
N THR A 61 13.87 20.84 -5.26
CA THR A 61 12.76 19.88 -5.25
C THR A 61 11.97 19.97 -3.96
N ASP A 62 10.66 19.83 -4.06
CA ASP A 62 9.74 19.73 -2.93
C ASP A 62 9.63 18.31 -2.34
N SER A 63 10.16 17.32 -3.06
CA SER A 63 10.18 15.92 -2.64
C SER A 63 11.34 15.65 -1.67
N ARG A 64 11.06 15.79 -0.38
CA ARG A 64 12.03 15.44 0.68
C ARG A 64 12.47 13.98 0.60
N SER A 65 11.55 13.08 0.29
CA SER A 65 11.80 11.64 0.14
C SER A 65 12.77 11.34 -1.01
N PHE A 66 12.77 12.14 -2.08
CA PHE A 66 13.73 12.01 -3.18
C PHE A 66 15.17 12.33 -2.72
N ILE A 67 15.34 13.43 -1.98
CA ILE A 67 16.65 13.81 -1.43
C ILE A 67 17.18 12.75 -0.47
N GLU A 68 16.33 12.25 0.43
CA GLU A 68 16.69 11.18 1.37
C GLU A 68 17.07 9.88 0.62
N THR A 69 16.35 9.55 -0.45
CA THR A 69 16.67 8.41 -1.32
C THR A 69 18.03 8.57 -2.00
N LEU A 70 18.39 9.77 -2.44
CA LEU A 70 19.71 10.04 -3.01
C LEU A 70 20.84 10.05 -1.96
N LYS A 71 20.57 10.49 -0.74
CA LYS A 71 21.56 10.47 0.35
C LYS A 71 21.85 9.06 0.88
N SER A 72 20.93 8.11 0.70
CA SER A 72 21.12 6.73 1.17
C SER A 72 22.40 6.08 0.60
N TYR A 73 23.13 5.28 1.39
CA TYR A 73 24.38 4.65 0.91
C TYR A 73 24.18 3.45 -0.04
N GLY A 74 22.98 2.87 -0.09
CA GLY A 74 22.71 1.68 -0.92
C GLY A 74 21.27 1.67 -1.43
N SER A 75 21.08 1.99 -2.71
CA SER A 75 19.78 1.82 -3.36
C SER A 75 19.79 0.59 -4.24
N ARG A 76 18.78 -0.27 -4.11
CA ARG A 76 18.59 -1.45 -4.98
C ARG A 76 18.00 -1.09 -6.36
N PHE A 77 17.69 0.19 -6.56
CA PHE A 77 16.98 0.68 -7.73
C PHE A 77 17.95 1.22 -8.78
N LYS A 78 17.97 0.58 -9.95
CA LYS A 78 18.94 0.87 -11.04
C LYS A 78 19.01 2.35 -11.45
N PHE A 79 17.91 3.12 -11.49
CA PHE A 79 18.07 4.56 -11.74
C PHE A 79 18.37 5.45 -10.56
N VAL A 80 18.10 5.03 -9.32
CA VAL A 80 18.63 5.81 -8.20
C VAL A 80 20.16 5.74 -8.26
N ILE A 81 20.71 4.58 -8.61
CA ILE A 81 22.14 4.41 -8.93
C ILE A 81 22.53 5.25 -10.15
N SER A 82 21.77 5.20 -11.26
CA SER A 82 22.05 6.01 -12.46
C SER A 82 22.07 7.52 -12.19
N ILE A 83 21.17 8.02 -11.34
CA ILE A 83 21.14 9.43 -10.95
C ILE A 83 22.36 9.75 -10.10
N LYS A 84 22.68 8.93 -9.09
CA LYS A 84 23.88 9.12 -8.26
C LYS A 84 25.16 9.13 -9.09
N ASN A 85 25.29 8.20 -10.03
CA ASN A 85 26.42 8.15 -10.96
C ASN A 85 26.49 9.44 -11.77
N THR A 86 25.35 9.93 -12.26
CA THR A 86 25.31 11.20 -12.99
C THR A 86 25.69 12.40 -12.11
N PHE A 87 25.27 12.45 -10.84
CA PHE A 87 25.71 13.45 -9.87
C PHE A 87 27.22 13.33 -9.56
N CYS A 88 27.78 12.12 -9.60
CA CYS A 88 29.21 11.89 -9.44
C CYS A 88 30.01 12.39 -10.64
N LEU A 89 29.50 12.19 -11.86
CA LEU A 89 30.13 12.63 -13.11
C LEU A 89 30.23 14.15 -13.26
N VAL A 90 29.49 14.91 -12.46
CA VAL A 90 29.41 16.37 -12.57
C VAL A 90 30.19 17.09 -11.49
N GLU A 91 30.97 16.34 -10.70
CA GLU A 91 32.02 16.84 -9.79
C GLU A 91 31.61 18.06 -8.95
N GLY A 92 30.40 18.04 -8.37
CA GLY A 92 29.93 19.12 -7.49
C GLY A 92 29.51 20.43 -8.21
N LEU A 93 29.45 20.44 -9.54
CA LEU A 93 28.84 21.52 -10.33
C LEU A 93 27.33 21.62 -10.12
N VAL A 94 26.71 20.56 -9.59
CA VAL A 94 25.27 20.49 -9.38
C VAL A 94 24.96 20.23 -7.91
N GLY A 95 24.27 21.20 -7.29
CA GLY A 95 23.67 21.06 -5.97
C GLY A 95 22.21 20.62 -6.05
N LEU A 96 21.71 20.00 -4.98
CA LEU A 96 20.29 19.66 -4.81
C LEU A 96 19.81 20.22 -3.47
N ALA A 97 18.74 21.00 -3.48
CA ALA A 97 18.14 21.63 -2.31
C ALA A 97 16.65 21.28 -2.21
N TRP A 98 16.18 21.14 -0.96
CA TRP A 98 14.76 20.98 -0.68
C TRP A 98 14.09 22.35 -0.62
N VAL A 99 12.90 22.48 -1.20
CA VAL A 99 12.03 23.65 -1.06
C VAL A 99 10.65 23.23 -0.55
N LYS A 100 9.97 24.12 0.17
CA LYS A 100 8.62 23.83 0.64
C LYS A 100 7.63 23.96 -0.53
N ALA A 101 6.72 23.00 -0.67
CA ALA A 101 5.63 23.08 -1.64
C ALA A 101 4.59 24.14 -1.22
N HIS A 102 3.93 24.74 -2.22
CA HIS A 102 2.76 25.61 -2.05
C HIS A 102 2.96 26.83 -1.14
N VAL A 103 4.10 27.52 -1.28
CA VAL A 103 4.42 28.74 -0.50
C VAL A 103 4.72 29.96 -1.37
N GLY A 104 4.26 30.01 -2.62
CA GLY A 104 4.49 31.17 -3.48
C GLY A 104 5.85 31.19 -4.18
N ILE A 105 6.61 30.08 -4.19
CA ILE A 105 7.88 30.02 -4.93
C ILE A 105 7.54 29.87 -6.42
N PRO A 106 7.70 30.90 -7.26
CA PRO A 106 7.07 30.95 -8.59
C PRO A 106 7.46 29.76 -9.45
N GLY A 107 8.72 29.36 -9.36
CA GLY A 107 9.19 28.24 -10.15
C GLY A 107 8.75 26.85 -9.61
N ASN A 108 8.63 26.66 -8.29
CA ASN A 108 8.09 25.40 -7.77
C ASN A 108 6.61 25.28 -8.17
N GLU A 109 5.87 26.39 -8.09
CA GLU A 109 4.46 26.45 -8.50
C GLU A 109 4.28 26.22 -9.99
N LEU A 110 5.18 26.74 -10.82
CA LEU A 110 5.18 26.51 -12.26
C LEU A 110 5.45 25.03 -12.58
N ALA A 111 6.37 24.38 -11.86
CA ALA A 111 6.63 22.96 -12.01
C ALA A 111 5.42 22.10 -11.55
N ASP A 112 4.79 22.45 -10.42
CA ASP A 112 3.56 21.82 -9.94
C ASP A 112 2.41 21.97 -10.95
N HIS A 113 2.27 23.16 -11.54
CA HIS A 113 1.28 23.44 -12.58
C HIS A 113 1.49 22.54 -13.79
N PHE A 114 2.71 22.41 -14.29
CA PHE A 114 2.99 21.50 -15.40
C PHE A 114 2.84 20.02 -15.01
N ALA A 115 3.15 19.62 -13.78
CA ALA A 115 2.90 18.26 -13.30
C ALA A 115 1.39 17.95 -13.26
N LYS A 116 0.55 18.91 -12.87
CA LYS A 116 -0.91 18.81 -12.91
C LYS A 116 -1.44 18.75 -14.34
N LEU A 117 -0.96 19.62 -15.23
CA LEU A 117 -1.31 19.58 -16.65
C LEU A 117 -0.94 18.24 -17.29
N ALA A 118 0.24 17.71 -17.02
CA ALA A 118 0.65 16.40 -17.51
C ALA A 118 -0.23 15.24 -17.01
N ASN A 119 -0.88 15.40 -15.86
CA ASN A 119 -1.84 14.42 -15.36
C ASN A 119 -3.19 14.46 -16.10
N VAL A 120 -3.56 15.61 -16.68
CA VAL A 120 -4.83 15.84 -17.39
C VAL A 120 -4.68 15.65 -18.90
N GLU A 121 -3.65 16.29 -19.49
CA GLU A 121 -3.46 16.41 -20.94
C GLU A 121 -2.33 15.51 -21.48
N GLY A 122 -1.55 14.89 -20.61
CA GLY A 122 -0.39 14.10 -21.02
C GLY A 122 -0.77 12.77 -21.69
N GLU A 123 0.00 12.35 -22.69
CA GLU A 123 -0.11 11.00 -23.23
C GLU A 123 0.21 9.95 -22.15
N GLY A 124 -0.69 8.99 -21.98
CA GLY A 124 -0.52 7.90 -21.04
C GLY A 124 0.63 6.97 -21.46
N MET A 125 1.71 6.93 -20.68
CA MET A 125 2.65 5.82 -20.76
C MET A 125 2.09 4.60 -20.02
N ASP A 126 2.14 3.44 -20.67
CA ASP A 126 1.85 2.15 -20.06
C ASP A 126 3.01 1.76 -19.14
N ILE A 127 2.90 2.18 -17.87
CA ILE A 127 3.86 1.88 -16.83
C ILE A 127 3.26 0.77 -15.95
N PRO A 128 3.96 -0.37 -15.80
CA PRO A 128 3.50 -1.43 -14.91
C PRO A 128 3.36 -0.92 -13.49
N TYR A 129 2.20 -1.20 -12.88
CA TYR A 129 1.92 -0.85 -11.51
C TYR A 129 3.03 -1.32 -10.55
N PRO A 130 3.40 -0.50 -9.54
CA PRO A 130 4.31 -0.95 -8.50
C PRO A 130 3.79 -2.22 -7.83
N TYR A 131 4.69 -3.16 -7.50
CA TYR A 131 4.30 -4.41 -6.84
C TYR A 131 3.52 -4.15 -5.53
N SER A 132 3.87 -3.11 -4.78
CA SER A 132 3.15 -2.70 -3.57
C SER A 132 1.71 -2.29 -3.87
N PHE A 133 1.48 -1.56 -4.96
CA PHE A 133 0.15 -1.18 -5.43
C PHE A 133 -0.65 -2.41 -5.83
N LEU A 134 -0.09 -3.28 -6.68
CA LEU A 134 -0.75 -4.52 -7.09
C LEU A 134 -1.11 -5.40 -5.87
N LYS A 135 -0.16 -5.60 -4.97
CA LYS A 135 -0.35 -6.38 -3.74
C LYS A 135 -1.47 -5.79 -2.86
N PHE A 136 -1.51 -4.47 -2.71
CA PHE A 136 -2.55 -3.78 -1.95
C PHE A 136 -3.92 -3.96 -2.61
N THR A 137 -4.02 -3.69 -3.92
CA THR A 137 -5.26 -3.77 -4.69
C THR A 137 -5.82 -5.19 -4.71
N LEU A 138 -4.97 -6.20 -4.94
CA LEU A 138 -5.35 -7.60 -4.89
C LEU A 138 -5.82 -8.02 -3.51
N LYS A 139 -5.09 -7.63 -2.45
CA LYS A 139 -5.49 -7.93 -1.07
C LYS A 139 -6.83 -7.29 -0.71
N LYS A 140 -7.07 -6.06 -1.15
CA LYS A 140 -8.33 -5.35 -0.94
C LYS A 140 -9.48 -6.09 -1.62
N LYS A 141 -9.35 -6.38 -2.92
CA LYS A 141 -10.37 -7.08 -3.70
C LYS A 141 -10.68 -8.46 -3.11
N LEU A 142 -9.64 -9.23 -2.76
CA LEU A 142 -9.81 -10.54 -2.13
C LEU A 142 -10.61 -10.43 -0.81
N LEU A 143 -10.32 -9.44 0.03
CA LEU A 143 -11.07 -9.24 1.28
C LEU A 143 -12.53 -8.84 1.05
N GLU A 144 -12.81 -8.03 0.02
CA GLU A 144 -14.17 -7.67 -0.37
C GLU A 144 -14.95 -8.90 -0.85
N ASP A 145 -14.37 -9.70 -1.75
CA ASP A 145 -14.96 -10.95 -2.24
C ASP A 145 -15.21 -11.94 -1.09
N TRP A 146 -14.24 -12.08 -0.18
CA TRP A 146 -14.39 -12.90 1.02
C TRP A 146 -15.47 -12.38 1.97
N GLN A 147 -15.63 -11.07 2.12
CA GLN A 147 -16.67 -10.50 2.96
C GLN A 147 -18.07 -10.79 2.40
N ILE A 148 -18.23 -10.76 1.08
CA ILE A 148 -19.49 -11.13 0.39
C ILE A 148 -19.79 -12.60 0.64
N TYR A 149 -18.84 -13.49 0.37
CA TYR A 149 -19.01 -14.93 0.64
C TYR A 149 -19.31 -15.21 2.11
N TYR A 150 -18.58 -14.56 3.01
CA TYR A 150 -18.77 -14.68 4.45
C TYR A 150 -20.15 -14.17 4.89
N GLY A 151 -20.69 -13.11 4.28
CA GLY A 151 -22.04 -12.62 4.53
C GLY A 151 -23.13 -13.57 4.04
N ALA A 152 -22.93 -14.19 2.86
CA ALA A 152 -23.87 -15.12 2.24
C ALA A 152 -23.86 -16.54 2.84
N TYR A 153 -22.94 -16.84 3.76
CA TYR A 153 -22.80 -18.18 4.34
C TYR A 153 -23.88 -18.48 5.40
N GLU A 154 -25.06 -18.92 4.96
CA GLU A 154 -26.26 -19.14 5.80
C GLU A 154 -26.28 -20.48 6.56
N THR A 155 -25.23 -20.76 7.35
CA THR A 155 -25.24 -21.91 8.28
C THR A 155 -25.40 -21.44 9.73
N ALA A 156 -25.88 -22.31 10.62
CA ALA A 156 -25.96 -22.01 12.05
C ALA A 156 -24.58 -21.58 12.62
N SER A 157 -23.51 -22.28 12.22
CA SER A 157 -22.14 -21.94 12.60
C SER A 157 -21.68 -20.62 11.99
N GLY A 158 -22.02 -20.37 10.72
CA GLY A 158 -21.74 -19.10 10.03
C GLY A 158 -22.40 -17.91 10.70
N ASN A 159 -23.70 -18.03 11.01
CA ASN A 159 -24.47 -17.04 11.75
C ASN A 159 -23.87 -16.75 13.13
N ARG A 160 -23.48 -17.80 13.86
CA ARG A 160 -22.86 -17.66 15.19
C ARG A 160 -21.53 -16.90 15.11
N ILE A 161 -20.61 -17.31 14.23
CA ILE A 161 -19.31 -16.63 14.10
C ILE A 161 -19.52 -15.17 13.71
N ARG A 162 -20.48 -14.85 12.84
CA ARG A 162 -20.80 -13.47 12.45
C ARG A 162 -21.25 -12.59 13.62
N GLY A 163 -21.92 -13.16 14.61
CA GLY A 163 -22.28 -12.46 15.85
C GLY A 163 -21.06 -11.96 16.63
N PHE A 164 -19.94 -12.67 16.57
CA PHE A 164 -18.70 -12.31 17.26
C PHE A 164 -17.67 -11.60 16.37
N VAL A 165 -17.60 -11.99 15.10
CA VAL A 165 -16.61 -11.53 14.11
C VAL A 165 -17.36 -11.06 12.85
N PRO A 166 -17.96 -9.86 12.86
CA PRO A 166 -18.83 -9.42 11.76
C PRO A 166 -18.08 -9.14 10.46
N ARG A 167 -16.76 -8.95 10.51
CA ARG A 167 -15.93 -8.61 9.34
C ARG A 167 -14.74 -9.55 9.19
N VAL A 168 -14.48 -9.96 7.95
CA VAL A 168 -13.28 -10.72 7.61
C VAL A 168 -12.05 -9.83 7.72
N GLY A 169 -10.95 -10.40 8.21
CA GLY A 169 -9.73 -9.65 8.43
C GLY A 169 -8.49 -10.52 8.35
N THR A 170 -7.37 -9.91 7.98
CA THR A 170 -6.07 -10.63 7.89
C THR A 170 -5.28 -10.65 9.18
N LYS A 171 -5.76 -9.96 10.23
CA LYS A 171 -5.06 -9.84 11.51
C LYS A 171 -5.55 -10.85 12.56
N THR A 172 -6.78 -11.32 12.41
CA THR A 172 -7.44 -12.15 13.42
C THR A 172 -7.26 -13.63 13.06
N LEU A 173 -6.13 -14.19 13.50
CA LEU A 173 -5.88 -15.63 13.42
C LEU A 173 -6.24 -16.28 14.75
N ILE A 174 -7.39 -16.95 14.79
CA ILE A 174 -7.81 -17.71 15.97
C ILE A 174 -7.23 -19.11 15.87
N LYS A 175 -6.21 -19.39 16.69
CA LYS A 175 -5.51 -20.68 16.70
C LYS A 175 -5.98 -21.63 17.80
N SER A 176 -6.68 -21.10 18.80
CA SER A 176 -7.16 -21.92 19.92
C SER A 176 -8.31 -22.81 19.47
N LYS A 177 -8.14 -24.13 19.62
CA LYS A 177 -9.19 -25.13 19.39
C LYS A 177 -10.46 -24.81 20.17
N TYR A 178 -10.33 -24.43 21.43
CA TYR A 178 -11.48 -24.12 22.30
C TYR A 178 -12.23 -22.87 21.83
N LEU A 179 -11.51 -21.84 21.38
CA LEU A 179 -12.16 -20.64 20.81
C LEU A 179 -12.84 -20.93 19.48
N ILE A 180 -12.23 -21.77 18.63
CA ILE A 180 -12.88 -22.20 17.38
C ILE A 180 -14.16 -22.95 17.69
N HIS A 181 -14.12 -23.89 18.65
CA HIS A 181 -15.32 -24.61 19.08
C HIS A 181 -16.39 -23.66 19.63
N PHE A 182 -15.97 -22.65 20.40
CA PHE A 182 -16.86 -21.66 20.97
C PHE A 182 -17.56 -20.83 19.88
N LEU A 183 -16.78 -20.27 18.96
CA LEU A 183 -17.27 -19.36 17.92
C LEU A 183 -18.14 -20.07 16.90
N THR A 184 -17.78 -21.30 16.56
CA THR A 184 -18.49 -22.08 15.54
C THR A 184 -19.67 -22.88 16.12
N GLY A 185 -19.70 -23.08 17.44
CA GLY A 185 -20.61 -24.04 18.08
C GLY A 185 -20.26 -25.51 17.76
N HIS A 186 -19.11 -25.77 17.12
CA HIS A 186 -18.62 -27.11 16.84
C HIS A 186 -17.72 -27.57 17.98
N GLY A 187 -18.24 -28.36 18.89
CA GLY A 187 -17.46 -28.89 20.01
C GLY A 187 -18.02 -30.21 20.49
N LEU A 188 -17.47 -30.75 21.58
CA LEU A 188 -17.97 -31.97 22.20
C LEU A 188 -19.25 -31.70 23.01
N PHE A 189 -20.20 -30.99 22.40
CA PHE A 189 -21.49 -30.66 22.98
C PHE A 189 -22.54 -31.66 22.50
N PRO A 190 -23.41 -32.17 23.38
CA PRO A 190 -24.44 -33.13 22.99
C PRO A 190 -25.26 -32.71 21.78
N CYS A 191 -25.63 -31.42 21.68
CA CYS A 191 -26.39 -30.92 20.53
C CYS A 191 -25.66 -31.08 19.19
N TYR A 192 -24.34 -30.86 19.17
CA TYR A 192 -23.53 -30.97 17.97
C TYR A 192 -23.24 -32.44 17.64
N LEU A 193 -22.88 -33.24 18.64
CA LEU A 193 -22.58 -34.66 18.47
C LEU A 193 -23.83 -35.46 18.06
N SER A 194 -25.01 -35.08 18.55
CA SER A 194 -26.28 -35.69 18.13
C SER A 194 -26.62 -35.37 16.66
N ARG A 195 -26.36 -34.14 16.19
CA ARG A 195 -26.48 -33.79 14.76
C ARG A 195 -25.55 -34.62 13.87
N LEU A 196 -24.38 -35.01 14.37
CA LEU A 196 -23.44 -35.91 13.69
C LEU A 196 -23.82 -37.40 13.84
N LYS A 197 -24.93 -37.72 14.52
CA LYS A 197 -25.38 -39.10 14.82
C LYS A 197 -24.38 -39.90 15.66
N ILE A 198 -23.52 -39.22 16.43
CA ILE A 198 -22.57 -39.85 17.37
C ILE A 198 -23.27 -40.14 18.70
N LEU A 199 -24.10 -39.20 19.16
CA LEU A 199 -24.95 -39.37 20.35
C LEU A 199 -26.42 -39.53 19.94
N SER A 200 -27.15 -40.33 20.70
CA SER A 200 -28.59 -40.55 20.49
C SER A 200 -29.47 -39.38 20.94
N SER A 201 -28.96 -38.52 21.82
CA SER A 201 -29.70 -37.39 22.40
C SER A 201 -28.91 -36.08 22.32
N PRO A 202 -29.56 -34.94 22.01
CA PRO A 202 -28.93 -33.63 22.04
C PRO A 202 -28.92 -32.98 23.45
N LEU A 203 -29.41 -33.68 24.47
CA LEU A 203 -29.60 -33.14 25.81
C LEU A 203 -28.32 -33.24 26.65
N CYS A 204 -28.14 -32.25 27.53
CA CYS A 204 -27.21 -32.28 28.64
C CYS A 204 -27.71 -33.24 29.73
N GLU A 205 -26.82 -33.71 30.60
CA GLU A 205 -27.15 -34.56 31.76
C GLU A 205 -28.14 -33.90 32.72
N CYS A 206 -28.17 -32.55 32.78
CA CYS A 206 -29.16 -31.82 33.57
C CYS A 206 -30.56 -31.74 32.91
N GLY A 207 -30.75 -32.38 31.74
CA GLY A 207 -32.02 -32.46 31.01
C GLY A 207 -32.31 -31.31 30.04
N SER A 208 -31.51 -30.23 30.05
CA SER A 208 -31.65 -29.12 29.10
C SER A 208 -30.95 -29.39 27.76
N PHE A 209 -31.19 -28.56 26.75
CA PHE A 209 -30.51 -28.68 25.46
C PHE A 209 -29.00 -28.48 25.63
N GLY A 210 -28.21 -29.47 25.22
CA GLY A 210 -26.76 -29.52 25.47
C GLY A 210 -25.98 -28.71 24.45
N ASP A 211 -26.29 -27.43 24.31
CA ASP A 211 -25.50 -26.49 23.52
C ASP A 211 -24.48 -25.73 24.37
N LEU A 212 -23.56 -25.09 23.68
CA LEU A 212 -22.47 -24.36 24.29
C LEU A 212 -22.93 -23.20 25.19
N ASP A 213 -24.00 -22.49 24.81
CA ASP A 213 -24.49 -21.35 25.59
C ASP A 213 -25.08 -21.83 26.91
N HIS A 214 -25.80 -22.95 26.89
CA HIS A 214 -26.26 -23.62 28.10
C HIS A 214 -25.10 -23.94 29.05
N TYR A 215 -24.01 -24.57 28.57
CA TYR A 215 -22.86 -24.88 29.43
C TYR A 215 -22.14 -23.65 29.97
N LEU A 216 -22.15 -22.54 29.24
CA LEU A 216 -21.44 -21.33 29.66
C LEU A 216 -22.24 -20.41 30.56
N PHE A 217 -23.57 -20.47 30.51
CA PHE A 217 -24.40 -19.47 31.17
C PHE A 217 -25.52 -20.03 32.05
N ASP A 218 -25.97 -21.27 31.83
CA ASP A 218 -27.23 -21.75 32.40
C ASP A 218 -27.14 -23.13 33.09
N CYS A 219 -26.14 -23.95 32.76
CA CYS A 219 -26.07 -25.33 33.23
C CYS A 219 -25.73 -25.41 34.72
N LEU A 220 -26.58 -26.08 35.50
CA LEU A 220 -26.38 -26.29 36.93
C LEU A 220 -25.06 -27.02 37.25
N MET A 221 -24.61 -27.90 36.35
CA MET A 221 -23.40 -28.71 36.52
C MET A 221 -22.11 -27.93 36.27
N THR A 222 -22.18 -26.76 35.62
CA THR A 222 -21.01 -25.91 35.32
C THR A 222 -21.09 -24.54 35.99
N ARG A 223 -21.93 -24.40 37.03
CA ARG A 223 -22.25 -23.13 37.69
C ARG A 223 -21.03 -22.32 38.12
N ASP A 224 -20.00 -22.99 38.64
CA ASP A 224 -18.80 -22.33 39.14
C ASP A 224 -17.90 -21.78 38.02
N HIS A 225 -18.20 -22.13 36.76
CA HIS A 225 -17.47 -21.70 35.56
C HIS A 225 -18.31 -20.82 34.63
N HIS A 226 -19.48 -20.38 35.08
CA HIS A 226 -20.35 -19.54 34.27
C HIS A 226 -19.67 -18.21 33.92
N LEU A 227 -19.77 -17.84 32.65
CA LEU A 227 -19.40 -16.53 32.19
C LEU A 227 -20.56 -15.57 32.43
N LYS A 228 -20.26 -14.27 32.51
CA LYS A 228 -21.32 -13.26 32.46
C LYS A 228 -21.90 -13.25 31.04
N LYS A 229 -23.23 -13.31 30.95
CA LYS A 229 -23.91 -13.12 29.66
C LYS A 229 -23.49 -11.75 29.08
N PRO A 230 -23.12 -11.70 27.79
CA PRO A 230 -22.75 -10.46 27.12
C PRO A 230 -23.92 -9.47 27.04
#